data_AF-H9FCT6-F1
#
_entry.id   AF-H9FCT6-F1
#
_cell.length_a   1.000
_cell.length_b   1.000
_cell.length_c   1.000
_cell.angle_alpha   90.00
_cell.angle_beta   90.00
_cell.angle_gamma   90.00
#
_symmetry.space_group_name_H-M   'P 1'
#
loop_
_entity.id
_entity.type
_entity.pdbx_description
1 polymer ?
#
loop_
_entity_poly.entity_id
_entity_poly.type
_entity_poly.pdbx_seq_one_letter_code
_entity_poly.pdbx_strand_id
1 'polypeptide(L)'
;FNNLTQVISVWVYDPENADPDELLGSAEEPSINSIVLSTQMATLGQKPIIHTILKRKTYVSNEKMKKGTWHVMVPMTRDDALKEIRGNQVTFQDCFIADFLIVLTFPLLTIPEIPGSLPISSPRGSQLMVSWDACVVASVVLVTDMETFQTNDSFRTWTRIRVPPGSLSDAERRSVADVIVSRDGVFFLTNGVLYQKSFRGFVKLGGILNLPNGGIIGISSRKWCWVKYLSK
;
A
#
# COMPACT_ATOMS: atom_id res chain seq x y z
N PHE A 1 16.69 -1.05 9.26
CA PHE A 1 15.34 -0.49 9.14
C PHE A 1 15.50 1.00 9.02
N ASN A 2 15.20 1.59 7.86
CA ASN A 2 15.29 3.04 7.71
C ASN A 2 14.23 3.68 8.63
N ASN A 3 14.64 4.63 9.45
CA ASN A 3 13.77 5.37 10.37
C ASN A 3 13.00 6.43 9.57
N LEU A 4 12.17 5.98 8.63
CA LEU A 4 11.40 6.85 7.77
C LEU A 4 10.18 7.36 8.55
N THR A 5 10.01 8.67 8.60
CA THR A 5 8.85 9.35 9.17
C THR A 5 8.05 9.97 8.04
N GLN A 6 6.73 9.85 8.11
CA GLN A 6 5.80 10.58 7.25
C GLN A 6 5.22 11.77 8.01
N VAL A 7 5.03 12.87 7.29
CA VAL A 7 4.27 14.02 7.78
C VAL A 7 2.86 13.88 7.24
N ILE A 8 1.88 13.82 8.15
CA ILE A 8 0.47 13.77 7.80
C ILE A 8 -0.10 15.16 8.03
N SER A 9 -0.62 15.75 6.95
CA SER A 9 -1.40 16.98 6.99
C SER A 9 -2.86 16.64 7.31
N VAL A 10 -3.41 17.28 8.34
CA VAL A 10 -4.78 17.09 8.79
C VAL A 10 -5.48 18.44 8.80
N TRP A 11 -6.72 18.49 8.31
CA TRP A 11 -7.62 19.62 8.44
C TRP A 11 -9.06 19.12 8.58
N VAL A 12 -9.97 20.01 8.96
CA VAL A 12 -11.40 19.77 9.06
C VAL A 12 -12.07 20.38 7.83
N TYR A 13 -12.96 19.63 7.19
CA TYR A 13 -13.81 20.10 6.12
C TYR A 13 -15.28 19.87 6.48
N ASP A 14 -16.17 20.68 5.91
CA ASP A 14 -17.61 20.50 6.00
C ASP A 14 -18.08 19.79 4.72
N PRO A 15 -18.63 18.56 4.79
CA PRO A 15 -19.08 17.81 3.63
C PRO A 15 -20.10 18.54 2.74
N GLU A 16 -20.88 19.48 3.30
CA GLU A 16 -21.88 20.25 2.54
C GLU A 16 -21.27 21.41 1.74
N ASN A 17 -20.09 21.88 2.14
CA ASN A 17 -19.42 23.08 1.61
C ASN A 17 -17.99 22.82 1.11
N ALA A 18 -17.57 21.54 1.08
CA ALA A 18 -16.23 21.13 0.69
C ALA A 18 -16.03 21.11 -0.82
N ASP A 19 -14.78 21.33 -1.24
CA ASP A 19 -14.41 21.22 -2.64
C ASP A 19 -14.50 19.74 -3.09
N PRO A 20 -14.79 19.47 -4.39
CA PRO A 20 -14.88 18.10 -4.89
C PRO A 20 -13.65 17.24 -4.61
N ASP A 21 -12.45 17.84 -4.63
CA ASP A 21 -11.20 17.14 -4.34
C ASP A 21 -11.06 16.75 -2.86
N GLU A 22 -11.64 17.52 -1.93
CA GLU A 22 -11.67 17.18 -0.50
C GLU A 22 -12.62 15.99 -0.28
N LEU A 23 -13.79 16.01 -0.94
CA LEU A 23 -14.76 14.91 -0.89
C LEU A 23 -14.22 13.61 -1.49
N LEU A 24 -13.40 13.71 -2.54
CA LEU A 24 -12.77 12.56 -3.20
C LEU A 24 -11.47 12.09 -2.51
N GLY A 25 -10.98 12.82 -1.52
CA GLY A 25 -9.70 12.54 -0.86
C GLY A 25 -8.48 12.70 -1.78
N SER A 26 -8.59 13.52 -2.82
CA SER A 26 -7.52 13.89 -3.75
C SER A 26 -6.86 15.23 -3.45
N ALA A 27 -7.45 16.03 -2.56
CA ALA A 27 -6.93 17.35 -2.20
C ALA A 27 -5.54 17.29 -1.53
N GLU A 28 -4.60 18.08 -2.04
CA GLU A 28 -3.26 18.25 -1.46
C GLU A 28 -3.21 19.37 -0.41
N GLU A 29 -4.08 20.36 -0.54
CA GLU A 29 -4.23 21.50 0.38
C GLU A 29 -5.71 21.74 0.70
N PRO A 30 -6.04 22.29 1.89
CA PRO A 30 -7.41 22.61 2.25
C PRO A 30 -8.00 23.73 1.39
N SER A 31 -9.30 23.64 1.13
CA SER A 31 -10.07 24.75 0.53
C SER A 31 -10.10 25.97 1.45
N ILE A 32 -10.48 27.14 0.93
CA ILE A 32 -10.61 28.37 1.74
C ILE A 32 -11.62 28.14 2.89
N ASN A 33 -12.72 27.43 2.60
CA ASN A 33 -13.73 27.09 3.60
C ASN A 33 -13.15 26.20 4.71
N SER A 34 -12.43 25.14 4.32
CA SER A 34 -11.75 24.24 5.25
C SER A 34 -10.67 24.93 6.08
N ILE A 35 -9.94 25.89 5.52
CA ILE A 35 -8.96 26.70 6.26
C ILE A 35 -9.65 27.49 7.37
N VAL A 36 -10.75 28.17 7.05
CA VAL A 36 -11.52 28.97 8.02
C VAL A 36 -12.09 28.08 9.11
N LEU A 37 -12.76 26.99 8.74
CA LEU A 37 -13.38 26.04 9.67
C LEU A 37 -12.33 25.42 10.61
N SER A 38 -11.24 24.91 10.06
CA SER A 38 -10.15 24.31 10.83
C SER A 38 -9.54 25.30 11.82
N THR A 39 -9.39 26.57 11.41
CA THR A 39 -8.88 27.63 12.29
C THR A 39 -9.83 27.94 13.43
N GLN A 40 -11.14 28.05 13.16
CA GLN A 40 -12.15 28.26 14.20
C GLN A 40 -12.17 27.10 15.20
N MET A 41 -12.17 25.87 14.70
CA MET A 41 -12.10 24.66 15.53
C MET A 41 -10.82 24.65 16.39
N ALA A 42 -9.67 24.99 15.82
CA ALA A 42 -8.42 25.10 16.56
C ALA A 42 -8.50 26.13 17.69
N THR A 43 -9.14 27.29 17.46
CA THR A 43 -9.36 28.32 18.48
C THR A 43 -10.28 27.83 19.60
N LEU A 44 -11.28 27.00 19.29
CA LEU A 44 -12.15 26.35 20.26
C LEU A 44 -11.47 25.19 21.02
N GLY A 45 -10.19 24.92 20.72
CA GLY A 45 -9.36 23.94 21.40
C GLY A 45 -9.22 22.62 20.65
N GLN A 46 -9.70 22.50 19.41
CA GLN A 46 -9.58 21.27 18.64
C GLN A 46 -8.11 20.91 18.36
N LYS A 47 -7.76 19.66 18.63
CA LYS A 47 -6.43 19.11 18.37
C LYS A 47 -6.54 17.67 17.87
N PRO A 48 -6.22 17.39 16.60
CA PRO A 48 -6.21 16.03 16.08
C PRO A 48 -5.03 15.23 16.67
N ILE A 49 -5.31 13.99 17.01
CA ILE A 49 -4.38 12.99 17.52
C ILE A 49 -4.49 11.75 16.64
N ILE A 50 -3.37 11.24 16.17
CA ILE A 50 -3.33 10.00 15.39
C ILE A 50 -3.08 8.84 16.33
N HIS A 51 -4.07 7.97 16.47
CA HIS A 51 -4.01 6.75 17.25
C HIS A 51 -3.64 5.58 16.34
N THR A 52 -2.79 4.70 16.84
CA THR A 52 -2.54 3.39 16.23
C THR A 52 -3.38 2.32 16.92
N ILE A 53 -3.96 1.42 16.13
CA ILE A 53 -4.90 0.43 16.65
C ILE A 53 -4.17 -0.72 17.34
N LEU A 54 -3.10 -1.26 16.73
CA LEU A 54 -2.43 -2.46 17.24
C LEU A 54 -1.44 -2.13 18.36
N LYS A 55 -0.59 -1.11 18.19
CA LYS A 55 0.41 -0.75 19.22
C LYS A 55 -0.10 0.23 20.26
N ARG A 56 -1.33 0.76 20.10
CA ARG A 56 -1.96 1.72 21.02
C ARG A 56 -1.09 2.95 21.31
N LYS A 57 -0.28 3.37 20.33
CA LYS A 57 0.51 4.60 20.39
C LYS A 57 -0.30 5.79 19.88
N THR A 58 0.03 6.96 20.38
CA THR A 58 -0.56 8.24 20.01
C THR A 58 0.50 9.16 19.43
N TYR A 59 0.16 9.84 18.34
CA TYR A 59 1.00 10.86 17.72
C TYR A 59 0.24 12.18 17.68
N VAL A 60 0.89 13.23 18.14
CA VAL A 60 0.32 14.58 18.23
C VAL A 60 1.13 15.53 17.36
N SER A 61 0.50 16.61 16.89
CA SER A 61 1.24 17.68 16.25
C SER A 61 2.13 18.40 17.27
N ASN A 62 3.43 18.51 16.93
CA ASN A 62 4.41 19.27 17.70
C ASN A 62 4.53 20.72 17.23
N GLU A 63 3.95 21.05 16.06
CA GLU A 63 4.00 22.37 15.47
C GLU A 63 2.70 23.14 15.69
N LYS A 64 2.80 24.47 15.65
CA LYS A 64 1.60 25.31 15.56
C LYS A 64 0.92 25.07 14.22
N MET A 65 -0.41 25.14 14.22
CA MET A 65 -1.21 25.06 12.99
C MET A 65 -0.76 26.14 12.00
N LYS A 66 -0.60 25.78 10.73
CA LYS A 66 -0.23 26.70 9.65
C LYS A 66 -1.27 26.55 8.54
N LYS A 67 -1.84 27.67 8.07
CA LYS A 67 -2.86 27.69 7.00
C LYS A 67 -3.98 26.65 7.21
N GLY A 68 -4.61 26.65 8.39
CA GLY A 68 -5.70 25.70 8.70
C GLY A 68 -5.29 24.23 8.83
N THR A 69 -3.99 23.90 8.81
CA THR A 69 -3.50 22.51 8.75
C THR A 69 -2.64 22.16 9.95
N TRP A 70 -2.93 21.02 10.58
CA TRP A 70 -2.07 20.38 11.57
C TRP A 70 -1.12 19.40 10.89
N HIS A 71 0.15 19.42 11.28
CA HIS A 71 1.17 18.50 10.74
C HIS A 71 1.58 17.52 11.84
N VAL A 72 1.34 16.23 11.61
CA VAL A 72 1.64 15.16 12.56
C VAL A 72 2.72 14.26 11.99
N MET A 73 3.83 14.13 12.70
CA MET A 73 4.90 13.20 12.32
C MET A 73 4.59 11.80 12.84
N VAL A 74 4.51 10.85 11.93
CA VAL A 74 4.22 9.45 12.24
C VAL A 74 5.34 8.57 11.67
N PRO A 75 5.95 7.67 12.47
CA PRO A 75 6.93 6.73 11.96
C PRO A 75 6.25 5.75 11.00
N MET A 76 6.89 5.50 9.87
CA MET A 76 6.43 4.49 8.94
C MET A 76 6.68 3.11 9.53
N THR A 77 5.60 2.36 9.74
CA THR A 77 5.67 1.02 10.30
C THR A 77 5.17 -0.01 9.30
N ARG A 78 5.81 -1.18 9.32
CA ARG A 78 5.45 -2.34 8.50
C ARG A 78 4.21 -3.06 9.01
N ASP A 79 4.02 -2.96 10.31
CA ASP A 79 2.90 -3.40 11.10
C ASP A 79 2.08 -2.18 11.53
N ASP A 80 0.85 -2.39 12.01
CA ASP A 80 0.05 -1.30 12.59
C ASP A 80 -0.28 -0.18 11.59
N ALA A 81 -0.60 -0.56 10.35
CA ALA A 81 -0.91 0.35 9.25
C ALA A 81 -2.23 1.10 9.47
N LEU A 82 -3.22 0.46 10.08
CA LEU A 82 -4.51 1.06 10.41
C LEU A 82 -4.35 2.07 11.56
N LYS A 83 -4.77 3.30 11.30
CA LYS A 83 -4.70 4.42 12.23
C LYS A 83 -6.03 5.16 12.24
N GLU A 84 -6.26 5.87 13.32
CA GLU A 84 -7.48 6.62 13.55
C GLU A 84 -7.11 8.04 13.97
N ILE A 85 -7.66 9.02 13.27
CA ILE A 85 -7.55 10.43 13.61
C ILE A 85 -8.71 10.73 14.54
N ARG A 86 -8.39 11.14 15.77
CA ARG A 86 -9.37 11.54 16.77
C ARG A 86 -9.13 12.97 17.21
N GLY A 87 -10.21 13.70 17.37
CA GLY A 87 -10.21 15.01 18.02
C GLY A 87 -10.52 14.90 19.51
N ASN A 88 -10.20 15.94 20.26
CA ASN A 88 -10.94 16.20 21.49
C ASN A 88 -12.39 16.60 21.16
N GLN A 89 -13.30 16.43 22.11
CA GLN A 89 -14.70 16.79 21.92
C GLN A 89 -14.85 18.31 21.99
N VAL A 90 -14.90 18.94 20.82
CA VAL A 90 -15.25 20.34 20.63
C VAL A 90 -16.48 20.39 19.74
N THR A 91 -17.46 21.19 20.14
CA THR A 91 -18.69 21.41 19.37
C THR A 91 -18.61 22.74 18.64
N PHE A 92 -19.03 22.75 17.38
CA PHE A 92 -19.26 23.96 16.61
C PHE A 92 -20.63 23.87 15.97
N GLN A 93 -21.52 24.82 16.27
CA GLN A 93 -22.91 24.81 15.78
C GLN A 93 -23.62 23.47 16.06
N ASP A 94 -23.45 22.94 17.28
CA ASP A 94 -23.98 21.65 17.73
C ASP A 94 -23.49 20.40 16.95
N CYS A 95 -22.50 20.57 16.07
CA CYS A 95 -21.84 19.47 15.35
C CYS A 95 -20.51 19.07 16.02
N PHE A 96 -20.22 17.77 15.97
CA PHE A 96 -18.94 17.20 16.38
C PHE A 96 -18.11 16.80 15.15
N ILE A 97 -16.80 16.82 15.30
CA ILE A 97 -15.89 16.28 14.29
C ILE A 97 -15.89 14.76 14.44
N ALA A 98 -16.20 14.05 13.35
CA ALA A 98 -16.14 12.60 13.30
C ALA A 98 -14.70 12.09 13.34
N ASP A 99 -14.50 10.96 14.02
CA ASP A 99 -13.24 10.21 13.93
C ASP A 99 -13.04 9.67 12.51
N PHE A 100 -11.79 9.65 12.03
CA PHE A 100 -11.48 9.24 10.67
C PHE A 100 -10.44 8.12 10.63
N LEU A 101 -10.74 7.02 9.93
CA LEU A 101 -9.83 5.89 9.77
C LEU A 101 -8.96 6.06 8.53
N ILE A 102 -7.65 5.88 8.70
CA ILE A 102 -6.68 5.91 7.61
C ILE A 102 -5.83 4.64 7.62
N VAL A 103 -5.43 4.21 6.42
CA VAL A 103 -4.46 3.13 6.24
C VAL A 103 -3.15 3.75 5.78
N LEU A 104 -2.16 3.79 6.68
CA LEU A 104 -0.83 4.30 6.41
C LEU A 104 0.16 3.13 6.33
N THR A 105 0.41 2.64 5.12
CA THR A 105 1.33 1.52 4.87
C THR A 105 2.74 2.01 4.54
N PHE A 106 3.70 1.09 4.68
CA PHE A 106 5.02 1.27 4.08
C PHE A 106 4.90 1.14 2.55
N PRO A 107 5.28 2.16 1.76
CA PRO A 107 5.18 2.12 0.31
C PRO A 107 6.18 1.09 -0.21
N LEU A 108 5.65 0.03 -0.80
CA LEU A 108 6.46 -0.85 -1.64
C LEU A 108 6.55 -0.20 -3.02
N LEU A 109 7.76 -0.07 -3.52
CA LEU A 109 7.96 0.38 -4.90
C LEU A 109 7.44 -0.70 -5.85
N THR A 110 6.85 -0.30 -6.97
CA THR A 110 6.49 -1.20 -8.06
C THR A 110 7.71 -1.49 -8.92
N ILE A 111 7.78 -2.70 -9.49
CA ILE A 111 8.86 -3.08 -10.40
C ILE A 111 8.73 -2.21 -11.67
N PRO A 112 9.81 -1.52 -12.10
CA PRO A 112 9.75 -0.64 -13.25
C PRO A 112 9.61 -1.44 -14.54
N GLU A 113 8.93 -0.85 -15.51
CA GLU A 113 8.89 -1.37 -16.88
C GLU A 113 10.26 -1.14 -17.56
N ILE A 114 10.93 -2.22 -17.93
CA ILE A 114 12.21 -2.16 -18.63
C ILE A 114 11.97 -2.30 -20.14
N PRO A 115 12.43 -1.34 -20.98
CA PRO A 115 12.31 -1.43 -22.43
C PRO A 115 12.85 -2.75 -23.00
N GLY A 116 12.15 -3.34 -23.97
CA GLY A 116 12.53 -4.62 -24.59
C GLY A 116 12.23 -5.87 -23.74
N SER A 117 11.74 -5.73 -22.51
CA SER A 117 11.28 -6.87 -21.72
C SER A 117 9.97 -7.44 -22.26
N LEU A 118 9.78 -8.74 -22.08
CA LEU A 118 8.66 -9.51 -22.62
C LEU A 118 7.55 -9.69 -21.58
N PRO A 119 6.27 -9.75 -22.01
CA PRO A 119 5.14 -9.99 -21.12
C PRO A 119 5.26 -11.35 -20.43
N ILE A 120 4.78 -11.43 -19.19
CA ILE A 120 4.53 -12.68 -18.48
C ILE A 120 3.04 -12.74 -18.13
N SER A 121 2.41 -13.87 -18.37
CA SER A 121 0.95 -14.01 -18.32
C SER A 121 0.55 -15.43 -17.92
N SER A 122 -0.70 -15.58 -17.54
CA SER A 122 -1.33 -16.88 -17.40
C SER A 122 -1.65 -17.50 -18.77
N PRO A 123 -2.03 -18.79 -18.82
CA PRO A 123 -2.58 -19.42 -20.02
C PRO A 123 -3.81 -18.68 -20.56
N ARG A 124 -3.98 -18.70 -21.88
CA ARG A 124 -5.16 -18.11 -22.55
C ARG A 124 -6.46 -18.66 -21.99
N GLY A 125 -7.39 -17.76 -21.67
CA GLY A 125 -8.71 -18.11 -21.14
C GLY A 125 -8.69 -18.60 -19.69
N SER A 126 -7.55 -18.52 -18.98
CA SER A 126 -7.52 -18.82 -17.55
C SER A 126 -8.25 -17.73 -16.75
N GLN A 127 -8.68 -18.08 -15.54
CA GLN A 127 -9.10 -17.06 -14.58
C GLN A 127 -7.93 -16.14 -14.23
N LEU A 128 -8.28 -14.91 -13.85
CA LEU A 128 -7.32 -13.96 -13.29
C LEU A 128 -6.77 -14.48 -11.96
N MET A 129 -5.46 -14.30 -11.75
CA MET A 129 -4.82 -14.61 -10.48
C MET A 129 -4.45 -13.31 -9.78
N VAL A 130 -4.72 -13.25 -8.47
CA VAL A 130 -4.45 -12.07 -7.65
C VAL A 130 -3.60 -12.49 -6.45
N SER A 131 -2.59 -11.69 -6.16
CA SER A 131 -1.82 -11.82 -4.94
C SER A 131 -1.57 -10.46 -4.30
N TRP A 132 -1.70 -10.39 -2.98
CA TRP A 132 -1.36 -9.22 -2.17
C TRP A 132 -0.50 -9.63 -0.98
N ASP A 133 0.30 -8.69 -0.47
CA ASP A 133 1.05 -8.89 0.76
C ASP A 133 0.14 -8.56 1.95
N ALA A 134 -0.05 -9.49 2.88
CA ALA A 134 -0.94 -9.30 4.03
C ALA A 134 -0.51 -8.14 4.96
N CYS A 135 0.75 -7.70 4.90
CA CYS A 135 1.22 -6.52 5.62
C CYS A 135 1.12 -5.22 4.80
N VAL A 136 0.94 -5.29 3.48
CA VAL A 136 0.88 -4.14 2.57
C VAL A 136 -0.26 -4.34 1.58
N VAL A 137 -1.49 -4.17 2.05
CA VAL A 137 -2.72 -4.50 1.31
C VAL A 137 -2.87 -3.71 0.00
N ALA A 138 -2.33 -2.49 -0.05
CA ALA A 138 -2.32 -1.68 -1.27
C ALA A 138 -1.37 -2.21 -2.36
N SER A 139 -0.45 -3.13 -2.01
CA SER A 139 0.45 -3.75 -2.97
C SER A 139 -0.14 -5.06 -3.50
N VAL A 140 -0.54 -5.02 -4.76
CA VAL A 140 -1.25 -6.12 -5.42
C VAL A 140 -0.56 -6.44 -6.74
N VAL A 141 -0.48 -7.74 -7.04
CA VAL A 141 -0.11 -8.27 -8.35
C VAL A 141 -1.32 -8.97 -8.95
N LEU A 142 -1.64 -8.60 -10.19
CA LEU A 142 -2.72 -9.19 -10.98
C LEU A 142 -2.11 -9.83 -12.23
N VAL A 143 -2.27 -11.14 -12.37
CA VAL A 143 -1.84 -11.88 -13.56
C VAL A 143 -3.08 -12.19 -14.40
N THR A 144 -3.06 -11.74 -15.65
CA THR A 144 -4.07 -12.06 -16.67
C THR A 144 -3.45 -12.91 -17.77
N ASP A 145 -4.27 -13.35 -18.72
CA ASP A 145 -3.82 -14.13 -19.87
C ASP A 145 -3.16 -13.27 -20.98
N MET A 146 -3.13 -11.95 -20.78
CA MET A 146 -2.45 -11.00 -21.65
C MET A 146 -1.16 -10.45 -21.03
N GLU A 147 -1.19 -10.09 -19.76
CA GLU A 147 -0.09 -9.37 -19.10
C GLU A 147 -0.18 -9.53 -17.56
N THR A 148 0.88 -9.18 -16.86
CA THR A 148 0.89 -9.07 -15.39
C THR A 148 1.02 -7.61 -14.98
N PHE A 149 0.18 -7.18 -14.04
CA PHE A 149 0.15 -5.82 -13.51
C PHE A 149 0.52 -5.80 -12.03
N GLN A 150 1.12 -4.70 -11.60
CA GLN A 150 1.44 -4.41 -10.21
C GLN A 150 0.96 -3.01 -9.84
N THR A 151 0.40 -2.88 -8.64
CA THR A 151 0.06 -1.59 -8.01
C THR A 151 0.64 -1.55 -6.60
N ASN A 152 0.78 -0.34 -6.06
CA ASN A 152 1.04 -0.08 -4.65
C ASN A 152 0.04 0.91 -4.03
N ASP A 153 -1.01 1.26 -4.78
CA ASP A 153 -2.01 2.28 -4.46
C ASP A 153 -3.43 1.84 -4.83
N SER A 154 -3.72 0.53 -4.70
CA SER A 154 -5.04 -0.05 -4.97
C SER A 154 -5.54 0.18 -6.40
N PHE A 155 -4.63 0.10 -7.38
CA PHE A 155 -4.86 0.30 -8.81
C PHE A 155 -5.28 1.72 -9.20
N ARG A 156 -5.03 2.73 -8.35
CA ARG A 156 -5.06 4.13 -8.80
C ARG A 156 -3.99 4.36 -9.87
N THR A 157 -2.84 3.72 -9.71
CA THR A 157 -1.82 3.57 -10.75
C THR A 157 -1.34 2.12 -10.82
N TRP A 158 -0.73 1.75 -11.95
CA TRP A 158 -0.15 0.41 -12.13
C TRP A 158 1.04 0.42 -13.08
N THR A 159 1.89 -0.59 -12.94
CA THR A 159 2.98 -0.91 -13.86
C THR A 159 2.85 -2.34 -14.37
N ARG A 160 3.44 -2.63 -15.53
CA ARG A 160 3.50 -3.99 -16.07
C ARG A 160 4.73 -4.72 -15.55
N ILE A 161 4.54 -5.92 -15.04
CA ILE A 161 5.66 -6.81 -14.72
C ILE A 161 6.04 -7.57 -15.99
N ARG A 162 7.29 -7.39 -16.41
CA ARG A 162 7.87 -8.05 -17.59
C ARG A 162 9.20 -8.72 -17.23
N VAL A 163 9.57 -9.70 -18.06
CA VAL A 163 10.78 -10.51 -17.88
C VAL A 163 11.80 -10.24 -18.98
N PRO A 164 13.12 -10.35 -18.71
CA PRO A 164 14.13 -10.15 -19.74
C PRO A 164 14.00 -11.17 -20.88
N PRO A 165 14.28 -10.77 -22.14
CA PRO A 165 14.26 -11.69 -23.27
C PRO A 165 15.26 -12.84 -23.06
N GLY A 166 14.91 -14.03 -23.54
CA GLY A 166 15.73 -15.24 -23.39
C GLY A 166 15.70 -15.89 -21.99
N SER A 167 15.07 -15.27 -20.99
CA SER A 167 14.96 -15.86 -19.65
C SER A 167 13.95 -17.01 -19.56
N LEU A 168 12.94 -16.98 -20.43
CA LEU A 168 11.87 -17.96 -20.54
C LEU A 168 11.50 -18.08 -22.02
N SER A 169 11.12 -19.29 -22.46
CA SER A 169 10.48 -19.50 -23.75
C SER A 169 9.08 -18.85 -23.80
N ASP A 170 8.55 -18.65 -25.00
CA ASP A 170 7.22 -18.07 -25.19
C ASP A 170 6.11 -18.90 -24.53
N ALA A 171 6.26 -20.23 -24.52
CA ALA A 171 5.33 -21.13 -23.86
C ALA A 171 5.40 -21.00 -22.33
N GLU A 172 6.61 -20.91 -21.77
CA GLU A 172 6.81 -20.71 -20.33
C GLU A 172 6.26 -19.35 -19.87
N ARG A 173 6.55 -18.26 -20.60
CA ARG A 173 6.06 -16.93 -20.23
C ARG A 173 4.53 -16.82 -20.17
N ARG A 174 3.81 -17.68 -20.88
CA ARG A 174 2.34 -17.71 -20.96
C ARG A 174 1.73 -18.87 -20.17
N SER A 175 2.47 -19.44 -19.23
CA SER A 175 2.03 -20.58 -18.41
C SER A 175 2.27 -20.35 -16.92
N VAL A 176 2.13 -19.11 -16.46
CA VAL A 176 2.05 -18.84 -15.02
C VAL A 176 0.83 -19.56 -14.44
N ALA A 177 1.09 -20.42 -13.46
CA ALA A 177 0.08 -21.22 -12.77
C ALA A 177 -0.29 -20.66 -11.38
N ASP A 178 0.62 -19.90 -10.76
CA ASP A 178 0.40 -19.28 -9.45
C ASP A 178 1.36 -18.09 -9.26
N VAL A 179 0.97 -17.14 -8.41
CA VAL A 179 1.73 -15.92 -8.13
C VAL A 179 1.65 -15.53 -6.66
N ILE A 180 2.79 -15.19 -6.06
CA ILE A 180 2.82 -14.54 -4.75
C ILE A 180 3.63 -13.24 -4.78
N VAL A 181 3.12 -12.21 -4.11
CA VAL A 181 3.88 -10.98 -3.87
C VAL A 181 4.43 -10.98 -2.45
N SER A 182 5.65 -10.46 -2.31
CA SER A 182 6.30 -10.19 -1.03
C SER A 182 7.22 -8.97 -1.15
N ARG A 183 7.86 -8.59 -0.06
CA ARG A 183 8.86 -7.52 -0.05
C ARG A 183 10.05 -7.75 -0.98
N ASP A 184 10.46 -9.00 -1.15
CA ASP A 184 11.66 -9.33 -1.93
C ASP A 184 11.35 -9.39 -3.43
N GLY A 185 10.08 -9.28 -3.80
CA GLY A 185 9.62 -9.26 -5.18
C GLY A 185 8.39 -10.14 -5.40
N VAL A 186 8.14 -10.41 -6.67
CA VAL A 186 7.02 -11.21 -7.16
C VAL A 186 7.55 -12.57 -7.57
N PHE A 187 6.89 -13.61 -7.10
CA PHE A 187 7.25 -14.99 -7.35
C PHE A 187 6.23 -15.59 -8.31
N PHE A 188 6.72 -16.17 -9.39
CA PHE A 188 5.93 -16.81 -10.42
C PHE A 188 6.18 -18.31 -10.40
N LEU A 189 5.12 -19.10 -10.32
CA LEU A 189 5.19 -20.53 -10.55
C LEU A 189 4.82 -20.81 -12.01
N THR A 190 5.76 -21.35 -12.76
CA THR A 190 5.60 -21.67 -14.19
C THR A 190 6.12 -23.07 -14.44
N ASN A 191 5.28 -23.97 -14.97
CA ASN A 191 5.64 -25.36 -15.28
C ASN A 191 6.35 -26.10 -14.12
N GLY A 192 5.89 -25.86 -12.90
CA GLY A 192 6.45 -26.48 -11.68
C GLY A 192 7.78 -25.90 -11.21
N VAL A 193 8.22 -24.80 -11.80
CA VAL A 193 9.46 -24.08 -11.46
C VAL A 193 9.12 -22.72 -10.88
N LEU A 194 9.80 -22.36 -9.79
CA LEU A 194 9.63 -21.07 -9.14
C LEU A 194 10.62 -20.04 -9.69
N TYR A 195 10.14 -18.85 -10.02
CA TYR A 195 10.95 -17.72 -10.45
C TYR A 195 10.66 -16.51 -9.57
N GLN A 196 11.64 -15.64 -9.36
CA GLN A 196 11.48 -14.38 -8.65
C GLN A 196 11.85 -13.22 -9.55
N LYS A 197 10.91 -12.28 -9.69
CA LYS A 197 11.16 -10.95 -10.24
C LYS A 197 11.29 -9.95 -9.10
N SER A 198 12.40 -9.24 -9.06
CA SER A 198 12.64 -8.11 -8.15
C SER A 198 13.20 -6.90 -8.90
N PHE A 199 13.53 -5.84 -8.17
CA PHE A 199 14.31 -4.72 -8.70
C PHE A 199 15.70 -5.12 -9.18
N ARG A 200 16.25 -6.22 -8.64
CA ARG A 200 17.61 -6.66 -8.95
C ARG A 200 17.69 -7.53 -10.20
N GLY A 201 16.57 -8.07 -10.66
CA GLY A 201 16.54 -8.93 -11.84
C GLY A 201 15.41 -9.96 -11.80
N PHE A 202 15.59 -10.99 -12.63
CA PHE A 202 14.70 -12.13 -12.75
C PHE A 202 15.52 -13.41 -12.59
N VAL A 203 15.18 -14.24 -11.60
CA VAL A 203 16.01 -15.39 -11.20
C VAL A 203 15.14 -16.63 -11.07
N LYS A 204 15.62 -17.77 -11.57
CA LYS A 204 15.05 -19.09 -11.33
C LYS A 204 15.45 -19.58 -9.93
N LEU A 205 14.48 -19.77 -9.06
CA LEU A 205 14.67 -20.20 -7.68
C LEU A 205 14.60 -21.74 -7.62
N GLY A 206 15.73 -22.37 -7.95
CA GLY A 206 15.92 -23.83 -7.88
C GLY A 206 16.97 -24.20 -6.82
N GLY A 207 17.86 -25.13 -7.16
CA GLY A 207 18.87 -25.67 -6.25
C GLY A 207 19.78 -24.63 -5.59
N ILE A 208 19.96 -23.45 -6.18
CA ILE A 208 20.72 -22.32 -5.60
C ILE A 208 20.19 -21.92 -4.21
N LEU A 209 18.90 -22.11 -3.97
CA LEU A 209 18.23 -21.80 -2.70
C LEU A 209 17.72 -23.06 -1.98
N ASN A 210 18.28 -24.22 -2.28
CA ASN A 210 17.82 -25.52 -1.79
C ASN A 210 16.33 -25.80 -2.10
N LEU A 211 15.85 -25.28 -3.23
CA LEU A 211 14.50 -25.57 -3.73
C LEU A 211 14.55 -26.62 -4.85
N PRO A 212 13.47 -27.40 -5.05
CA PRO A 212 13.35 -28.28 -6.20
C PRO A 212 13.49 -27.50 -7.51
N ASN A 213 14.20 -28.08 -8.49
CA ASN A 213 14.35 -27.48 -9.81
C ASN A 213 13.07 -27.56 -10.67
N GLY A 214 12.05 -28.28 -10.21
CA GLY A 214 10.78 -28.54 -10.88
C GLY A 214 9.81 -29.31 -9.96
N GLY A 215 8.58 -29.55 -10.44
CA GLY A 215 7.57 -30.34 -9.73
C GLY A 215 6.86 -29.62 -8.57
N ILE A 216 7.05 -28.31 -8.41
CA ILE A 216 6.32 -27.50 -7.43
C ILE A 216 4.86 -27.37 -7.89
N ILE A 217 3.92 -27.86 -7.11
CA ILE A 217 2.49 -27.89 -7.48
C ILE A 217 1.69 -26.65 -7.07
N GLY A 218 2.27 -25.79 -6.23
CA GLY A 218 1.60 -24.58 -5.74
C GLY A 218 2.48 -23.78 -4.79
N ILE A 219 2.11 -22.52 -4.59
CA ILE A 219 2.77 -21.61 -3.66
C ILE A 219 1.72 -20.92 -2.80
N SER A 220 2.12 -20.43 -1.62
CA SER A 220 1.20 -19.72 -0.74
C SER A 220 1.94 -18.71 0.12
N SER A 221 1.26 -17.61 0.43
CA SER A 221 1.75 -16.57 1.33
C SER A 221 0.91 -16.54 2.61
N ARG A 222 1.40 -15.83 3.63
CA ARG A 222 0.65 -15.66 4.88
C ARG A 222 -0.60 -14.84 4.62
N LYS A 223 -1.72 -15.28 5.21
CA LYS A 223 -3.00 -14.56 5.14
C LYS A 223 -3.13 -13.42 6.15
N TRP A 224 -2.20 -13.31 7.09
CA TRP A 224 -2.16 -12.26 8.11
C TRP A 224 -0.77 -11.64 8.21
N CYS A 225 -0.74 -10.34 8.52
CA CYS A 225 0.52 -9.68 8.86
C CYS A 225 0.98 -10.14 10.24
N TRP A 226 2.19 -10.68 10.31
CA TRP A 226 2.80 -11.03 11.60
C TRP A 226 3.30 -9.76 12.28
N VAL A 227 2.43 -9.13 13.06
CA VAL A 227 2.85 -8.23 14.13
C VAL A 227 3.42 -9.13 15.22
N LYS A 228 4.61 -8.85 15.75
CA LYS A 228 5.20 -9.66 16.83
C LYS A 228 4.22 -9.79 17.99
N TYR A 229 3.44 -10.87 18.04
CA TYR A 229 2.57 -11.22 19.16
C TYR A 229 3.37 -11.95 20.27
N LEU A 230 4.71 -11.88 20.22
CA LEU A 230 5.62 -12.47 21.20
C LEU A 230 6.23 -11.40 22.10
N SER A 231 5.37 -10.58 22.68
CA SER A 231 5.66 -9.83 23.91
C SER A 231 4.37 -9.77 24.72
N LYS A 232 3.95 -10.94 25.19
CA LYS A 232 3.32 -11.05 26.50
C LYS A 232 4.41 -10.95 27.54
#